data_AF-A0A347AI36-F1
#
_entry.id   AF-A0A347AI36-F1
#
_cell.length_a   1.000
_cell.length_b   1.000
_cell.length_c   1.000
_cell.angle_alpha   90.00
_cell.angle_beta   90.00
_cell.angle_gamma   90.00
#
_symmetry.space_group_name_H-M   'P 1'
#
loop_
_entity.id
_entity.type
_entity.pdbx_description
1 polymer ?
#
loop_
_entity_poly.entity_id
_entity_poly.type
_entity_poly.pdbx_seq_one_letter_code
_entity_poly.pdbx_strand_id
1 'polypeptide(L)'
;MLDSLYEKALIKKQEIKKAFNQDLEQLKINPDKYWKNYSINETKVDFTISGGDGSFNQKRFMSSILYAVDAECLIYDGNNLKKVESYEVDILPPYKYVQDILRNYMSIFEIKSSYKALKEYNVDLSLFDGSILGNIIRPFPVENELPSDKKIEIKETYLPQLEELLENEEEIGIVSTKLSNEIDRKFEEYNIESMIYLENLENLLVLGGFLKETKNIVSISKTSTRRDYFELKIPDIAIFEKYCKKEGYSDPRHLDVNKTIKRDFPILNKFFRGLEFTVFYCRLENYKNVLKVELPFHASKKQVENILEKIKSVSAGGYPYLLKKAHNDVVIKLQDMEKINKILNLIERTGRDML
;
A
#
# COMPACT_ATOMS: atom_id res chain seq x y z
N MET A 1 -31.03 -20.17 -5.26
CA MET A 1 -29.88 -20.99 -4.82
C MET A 1 -29.02 -20.29 -3.75
N LEU A 2 -29.63 -19.41 -2.93
CA LEU A 2 -29.03 -18.86 -1.70
C LEU A 2 -29.65 -19.52 -0.46
N ASP A 3 -30.92 -19.94 -0.53
CA ASP A 3 -31.65 -20.54 0.59
C ASP A 3 -30.96 -21.78 1.16
N SER A 4 -30.49 -22.70 0.30
CA SER A 4 -29.73 -23.87 0.74
C SER A 4 -28.40 -23.50 1.42
N LEU A 5 -27.78 -22.36 1.07
CA LEU A 5 -26.59 -21.85 1.76
C LEU A 5 -26.95 -21.26 3.12
N TYR A 6 -28.09 -20.57 3.25
CA TYR A 6 -28.59 -20.06 4.53
C TYR A 6 -28.96 -21.21 5.48
N GLU A 7 -29.64 -22.24 4.98
CA GLU A 7 -29.94 -23.45 5.74
C GLU A 7 -28.65 -24.12 6.21
N LYS A 8 -27.66 -24.28 5.33
CA LYS A 8 -26.36 -24.85 5.71
C LYS A 8 -25.65 -23.99 6.76
N ALA A 9 -25.70 -22.66 6.63
CA ALA A 9 -25.12 -21.75 7.61
C ALA A 9 -25.79 -21.87 8.98
N LEU A 10 -27.12 -22.03 9.02
CA LEU A 10 -27.85 -22.29 10.27
C LEU A 10 -27.42 -23.61 10.90
N ILE A 11 -27.30 -24.68 10.12
CA ILE A 11 -26.83 -25.99 10.58
C ILE A 11 -25.42 -25.91 11.17
N LYS A 12 -24.49 -25.21 10.49
CA LYS A 12 -23.09 -25.10 10.94
C LYS A 12 -22.83 -23.96 11.95
N LYS A 13 -23.85 -23.19 12.35
CA LYS A 13 -23.70 -21.96 13.16
C LYS A 13 -22.88 -22.16 14.43
N GLN A 14 -23.16 -23.21 15.19
CA GLN A 14 -22.47 -23.47 16.46
C GLN A 14 -21.03 -23.93 16.25
N GLU A 15 -20.79 -24.83 15.30
CA GLU A 15 -19.45 -25.30 14.90
C GLU A 15 -18.56 -24.13 14.47
N ILE A 16 -19.07 -23.27 13.58
CA ILE A 16 -18.34 -22.11 13.06
C ILE A 16 -18.10 -21.09 14.17
N LYS A 17 -19.09 -20.78 15.03
CA LYS A 17 -18.90 -19.88 16.17
C LYS A 17 -17.86 -20.40 17.14
N LYS A 18 -17.85 -21.70 17.41
CA LYS A 18 -16.85 -22.34 18.28
C LYS A 18 -15.45 -22.21 17.67
N ALA A 19 -15.28 -22.53 16.39
CA ALA A 19 -14.01 -22.38 15.69
C ALA A 19 -13.53 -20.91 15.68
N PHE A 20 -14.44 -19.95 15.47
CA PHE A 20 -14.14 -18.52 15.48
C PHE A 20 -13.70 -18.00 16.86
N ASN A 21 -14.31 -18.50 17.95
CA ASN A 21 -14.02 -18.03 19.31
C ASN A 21 -12.89 -18.81 20.01
N GLN A 22 -12.64 -20.06 19.63
CA GLN A 22 -11.68 -20.95 20.30
C GLN A 22 -10.27 -20.35 20.36
N ASP A 23 -9.84 -19.66 19.31
CA ASP A 23 -8.51 -19.08 19.26
C ASP A 23 -8.32 -17.89 20.22
N LEU A 24 -9.36 -17.10 20.48
CA LEU A 24 -9.22 -15.90 21.32
C LEU A 24 -9.63 -16.11 22.78
N GLU A 25 -10.70 -16.86 23.07
CA GLU A 25 -11.24 -16.93 24.44
C GLU A 25 -10.50 -17.93 25.34
N GLN A 26 -9.83 -18.92 24.76
CA GLN A 26 -9.14 -19.97 25.52
C GLN A 26 -7.67 -19.64 25.82
N LEU A 27 -7.10 -18.66 25.11
CA LEU A 27 -5.72 -18.24 25.32
C LEU A 27 -5.65 -17.24 26.48
N LYS A 28 -4.88 -17.60 27.52
CA LYS A 28 -4.50 -16.66 28.59
C LYS A 28 -3.46 -15.68 28.04
N ILE A 29 -3.93 -14.67 27.31
CA ILE A 29 -3.10 -13.61 26.74
C ILE A 29 -3.05 -12.46 27.74
N ASN A 30 -1.85 -11.99 28.07
CA ASN A 30 -1.65 -10.75 28.81
C ASN A 30 -1.06 -9.69 27.86
N PRO A 31 -1.91 -8.86 27.21
CA PRO A 31 -1.45 -7.84 26.28
C PRO A 31 -0.80 -6.64 26.96
N ASP A 32 -1.04 -6.43 28.26
CA ASP A 32 -0.42 -5.34 29.05
C ASP A 32 1.11 -5.49 29.14
N LYS A 33 1.63 -6.70 28.89
CA LYS A 33 3.07 -6.94 28.75
C LYS A 33 3.69 -6.10 27.63
N TYR A 34 2.93 -5.82 26.59
CA TYR A 34 3.41 -5.15 25.39
C TYR A 34 2.67 -3.84 25.11
N TRP A 35 1.55 -3.56 25.79
CA TRP A 35 0.74 -2.38 25.55
C TRP A 35 0.92 -1.36 26.67
N LYS A 36 1.26 -0.13 26.30
CA LYS A 36 1.31 1.01 27.20
C LYS A 36 0.04 1.83 27.01
N ASN A 37 -0.79 1.89 28.04
CA ASN A 37 -1.83 2.92 28.14
C ASN A 37 -1.13 4.28 28.23
N TYR A 38 -1.35 5.13 27.25
CA TYR A 38 -0.68 6.41 27.11
C TYR A 38 -1.69 7.41 26.57
N SER A 39 -1.91 8.49 27.33
CA SER A 39 -2.74 9.59 26.86
C SER A 39 -1.91 10.38 25.84
N ILE A 40 -2.33 10.37 24.58
CA ILE A 40 -1.62 11.04 23.50
C ILE A 40 -2.04 12.49 23.51
N ASN A 41 -1.12 13.39 23.82
CA ASN A 41 -1.40 14.82 23.79
C ASN A 41 -1.54 15.29 22.35
N GLU A 42 -2.49 16.17 22.10
CA GLU A 42 -2.58 16.88 20.82
C GLU A 42 -1.55 18.01 20.81
N THR A 43 -0.74 18.05 19.76
CA THR A 43 0.17 19.18 19.51
C THR A 43 -0.55 20.25 18.72
N LYS A 44 -0.17 21.52 18.90
CA LYS A 44 -0.62 22.59 18.00
C LYS A 44 -0.10 22.28 16.60
N VAL A 45 -0.97 22.42 15.59
CA VAL A 45 -0.63 22.19 14.19
C VAL A 45 0.20 23.37 13.68
N ASP A 46 1.50 23.32 13.95
CA ASP A 46 2.51 24.20 13.35
C ASP A 46 3.49 23.34 12.52
N PHE A 47 2.93 22.46 11.69
CA PHE A 47 3.66 21.59 10.79
C PHE A 47 2.80 21.26 9.56
N THR A 48 3.46 21.06 8.43
CA THR A 48 2.83 20.62 7.19
C THR A 48 2.77 19.10 7.17
N ILE A 49 1.58 18.55 6.93
CA ILE A 49 1.36 17.11 6.86
C ILE A 49 0.76 16.73 5.53
N SER A 50 1.15 15.58 5.00
CA SER A 50 0.49 14.99 3.85
C SER A 50 -0.11 13.63 4.17
N GLY A 51 -1.12 13.22 3.41
CA GLY A 51 -1.71 11.89 3.47
C GLY A 51 -2.18 11.47 2.09
N GLY A 52 -1.68 10.33 1.60
CA GLY A 52 -2.06 9.78 0.30
C GLY A 52 -2.71 8.42 0.39
N ASP A 53 -3.55 8.13 -0.60
CA ASP A 53 -4.15 6.82 -0.86
C ASP A 53 -4.38 6.67 -2.37
N GLY A 54 -4.57 5.44 -2.81
CA GLY A 54 -4.83 5.10 -4.20
C GLY A 54 -5.91 4.04 -4.34
N SER A 55 -6.51 3.97 -5.53
CA SER A 55 -7.38 2.88 -5.90
C SER A 55 -7.24 2.54 -7.38
N PHE A 56 -7.69 1.34 -7.72
CA PHE A 56 -7.86 0.94 -9.10
C PHE A 56 -9.16 0.16 -9.27
N ASN A 57 -9.69 0.17 -10.48
CA ASN A 57 -10.77 -0.72 -10.87
C ASN A 57 -10.59 -1.16 -12.33
N GLN A 58 -11.32 -2.20 -12.73
CA GLN A 58 -11.22 -2.77 -14.06
C GLN A 58 -12.56 -3.29 -14.55
N LYS A 59 -12.74 -3.29 -15.87
CA LYS A 59 -13.81 -3.95 -16.60
C LYS A 59 -13.19 -4.90 -17.62
N ARG A 60 -13.54 -6.19 -17.51
CA ARG A 60 -13.01 -7.23 -18.41
C ARG A 60 -13.90 -7.37 -19.63
N PHE A 61 -13.29 -7.35 -20.80
CA PHE A 61 -13.85 -7.77 -22.08
C PHE A 61 -13.23 -9.10 -22.50
N MET A 62 -13.65 -9.63 -23.65
CA MET A 62 -13.12 -10.88 -24.17
C MET A 62 -11.65 -10.77 -24.59
N SER A 63 -11.27 -9.71 -25.29
CA SER A 63 -9.90 -9.53 -25.80
C SER A 63 -9.05 -8.54 -25.02
N SER A 64 -9.65 -7.85 -24.03
CA SER A 64 -9.02 -6.70 -23.39
C SER A 64 -9.54 -6.49 -21.96
N ILE A 65 -8.82 -5.70 -21.18
CA ILE A 65 -9.23 -5.26 -19.85
C ILE A 65 -9.09 -3.75 -19.80
N LEU A 66 -10.21 -3.04 -19.77
CA LEU A 66 -10.22 -1.61 -19.46
C LEU A 66 -9.94 -1.44 -17.97
N TYR A 67 -8.98 -0.60 -17.62
CA TYR A 67 -8.67 -0.28 -16.23
C TYR A 67 -8.67 1.22 -16.00
N ALA A 68 -8.82 1.59 -14.74
CA ALA A 68 -8.58 2.94 -14.26
C ALA A 68 -7.81 2.85 -12.96
N VAL A 69 -6.79 3.69 -12.80
CA VAL A 69 -6.04 3.87 -11.56
C VAL A 69 -6.10 5.35 -11.20
N ASP A 70 -6.29 5.62 -9.91
CA ASP A 70 -6.33 6.97 -9.37
C ASP A 70 -5.62 6.98 -8.02
N ALA A 71 -4.81 8.01 -7.78
CA ALA A 71 -4.19 8.24 -6.49
C ALA A 71 -4.06 9.74 -6.24
N GLU A 72 -4.17 10.11 -4.97
CA GLU A 72 -3.99 11.48 -4.54
C GLU A 72 -3.12 11.56 -3.29
N CYS A 73 -2.43 12.68 -3.14
CA CYS A 73 -1.78 13.07 -1.90
C CYS A 73 -2.32 14.43 -1.47
N LEU A 74 -3.03 14.45 -0.35
CA LEU A 74 -3.54 15.67 0.26
C LEU A 74 -2.49 16.29 1.17
N ILE A 75 -2.33 17.61 1.12
CA ILE A 75 -1.37 18.37 1.93
C ILE A 75 -2.11 19.41 2.76
N TYR A 76 -1.85 19.45 4.07
CA TYR A 76 -2.40 20.44 4.98
C TYR A 76 -1.26 21.19 5.69
N ASP A 77 -1.24 22.52 5.53
CA ASP A 77 -0.21 23.41 6.09
C ASP A 77 -0.67 24.15 7.37
N GLY A 78 -1.77 23.69 7.98
CA GLY A 78 -2.39 24.33 9.13
C GLY A 78 -3.51 25.32 8.77
N ASN A 79 -3.58 25.77 7.51
CA ASN A 79 -4.62 26.70 7.05
C ASN A 79 -5.30 26.25 5.74
N ASN A 80 -4.53 25.73 4.79
CA ASN A 80 -5.00 25.38 3.46
C ASN A 80 -4.85 23.88 3.20
N LEU A 81 -5.81 23.34 2.44
CA LEU A 81 -5.73 22.00 1.88
C LEU A 81 -5.32 22.10 0.41
N LYS A 82 -4.21 21.46 0.05
CA LYS A 82 -3.72 21.31 -1.32
C LYS A 82 -3.73 19.83 -1.70
N LYS A 83 -3.59 19.53 -2.99
CA LYS A 83 -3.52 18.14 -3.47
C LYS A 83 -2.58 17.99 -4.65
N VAL A 84 -1.98 16.81 -4.73
CA VAL A 84 -1.30 16.30 -5.92
C VAL A 84 -2.06 15.05 -6.36
N GLU A 85 -2.49 15.02 -7.61
CA GLU A 85 -3.28 13.92 -8.19
C GLU A 85 -2.51 13.23 -9.30
N SER A 86 -2.81 11.96 -9.48
CA SER A 86 -2.24 11.11 -10.53
C SER A 86 -3.24 10.04 -10.92
N TYR A 87 -3.51 9.90 -12.21
CA TYR A 87 -4.56 9.03 -12.70
C TYR A 87 -4.21 8.50 -14.09
N GLU A 88 -4.80 7.36 -14.42
CA GLU A 88 -4.66 6.73 -15.73
C GLU A 88 -5.91 5.92 -16.07
N VAL A 89 -6.28 5.93 -17.35
CA VAL A 89 -7.31 5.07 -17.92
C VAL A 89 -6.75 4.49 -19.20
N ASP A 90 -6.59 3.17 -19.25
CA ASP A 90 -6.03 2.48 -20.41
C ASP A 90 -6.50 1.01 -20.46
N ILE A 91 -5.94 0.25 -21.38
CA ILE A 91 -6.26 -1.15 -21.65
C ILE A 91 -5.04 -2.03 -21.37
N LEU A 92 -5.29 -3.17 -20.73
CA LEU A 92 -4.33 -4.28 -20.62
C LEU A 92 -4.79 -5.48 -21.44
N PRO A 93 -3.86 -6.28 -21.99
CA PRO A 93 -4.19 -7.59 -22.52
C PRO A 93 -4.68 -8.52 -21.39
N PRO A 94 -5.53 -9.52 -21.70
CA PRO A 94 -5.91 -10.55 -20.74
C PRO A 94 -4.68 -11.29 -20.22
N TYR A 95 -4.38 -11.10 -18.94
CA TYR A 95 -3.21 -11.72 -18.31
C TYR A 95 -3.56 -12.24 -16.90
N LYS A 96 -2.79 -13.22 -16.42
CA LYS A 96 -3.05 -13.88 -15.14
C LYS A 96 -2.77 -12.99 -13.92
N TYR A 97 -1.87 -12.02 -14.05
CA TYR A 97 -1.43 -11.13 -12.96
C TYR A 97 -1.99 -9.71 -13.02
N VAL A 98 -3.11 -9.49 -13.70
CA VAL A 98 -3.69 -8.14 -13.86
C VAL A 98 -3.92 -7.43 -12.52
N GLN A 99 -4.34 -8.17 -11.48
CA GLN A 99 -4.53 -7.57 -10.15
C GLN A 99 -3.23 -7.12 -9.49
N ASP A 100 -2.12 -7.83 -9.73
CA ASP A 100 -0.81 -7.43 -9.21
C ASP A 100 -0.24 -6.26 -10.05
N ILE A 101 -0.47 -6.24 -11.37
CA ILE A 101 -0.09 -5.12 -12.27
C ILE A 101 -0.79 -3.84 -11.83
N LEU A 102 -2.12 -3.84 -11.70
CA LEU A 102 -2.87 -2.65 -11.29
C LEU A 102 -2.52 -2.19 -9.86
N ARG A 103 -2.17 -3.12 -8.97
CA ARG A 103 -1.64 -2.78 -7.64
C ARG A 103 -0.26 -2.12 -7.75
N ASN A 104 0.59 -2.56 -8.68
CA ASN A 104 1.88 -1.92 -8.94
C ASN A 104 1.70 -0.50 -9.46
N TYR A 105 0.77 -0.31 -10.41
CA TYR A 105 0.45 1.01 -10.98
C TYR A 105 -0.07 1.97 -9.91
N MET A 106 -1.04 1.52 -9.10
CA MET A 106 -1.54 2.27 -7.95
C MET A 106 -0.42 2.64 -6.99
N SER A 107 0.47 1.70 -6.66
CA SER A 107 1.63 1.96 -5.80
C SER A 107 2.59 2.99 -6.41
N ILE A 108 2.86 2.93 -7.71
CA ILE A 108 3.71 3.93 -8.39
C ILE A 108 3.08 5.32 -8.24
N PHE A 109 1.78 5.45 -8.49
CA PHE A 109 1.06 6.71 -8.38
C PHE A 109 0.99 7.26 -6.95
N GLU A 110 0.67 6.42 -5.97
CA GLU A 110 0.69 6.79 -4.54
C GLU A 110 2.06 7.36 -4.12
N ILE A 111 3.14 6.68 -4.51
CA ILE A 111 4.50 7.10 -4.13
C ILE A 111 4.91 8.35 -4.90
N LYS A 112 4.67 8.45 -6.22
CA LYS A 112 5.02 9.65 -7.00
C LYS A 112 4.25 10.88 -6.53
N SER A 113 2.96 10.75 -6.26
CA SER A 113 2.14 11.84 -5.72
C SER A 113 2.63 12.29 -4.34
N SER A 114 2.95 11.35 -3.46
CA SER A 114 3.55 11.65 -2.16
C SER A 114 4.93 12.30 -2.29
N TYR A 115 5.77 11.82 -3.21
CA TYR A 115 7.12 12.32 -3.41
C TYR A 115 7.13 13.73 -4.02
N LYS A 116 6.24 14.01 -4.99
CA LYS A 116 6.02 15.36 -5.51
C LYS A 116 5.51 16.30 -4.42
N ALA A 117 4.58 15.82 -3.58
CA ALA A 117 4.08 16.60 -2.45
C ALA A 117 5.20 16.99 -1.46
N LEU A 118 6.11 16.07 -1.15
CA LEU A 118 7.28 16.35 -0.31
C LEU A 118 8.15 17.47 -0.90
N LYS A 119 8.47 17.39 -2.20
CA LYS A 119 9.37 18.33 -2.88
C LYS A 119 8.78 19.73 -3.03
N GLU A 120 7.48 19.83 -3.30
CA GLU A 120 6.83 21.11 -3.63
C GLU A 120 6.27 21.86 -2.41
N TYR A 121 5.93 21.15 -1.33
CA TYR A 121 5.15 21.73 -0.23
C TYR A 121 5.83 21.68 1.14
N ASN A 122 7.13 21.36 1.23
CA ASN A 122 7.89 21.32 2.50
C ASN A 122 7.18 20.51 3.59
N VAL A 123 6.75 19.30 3.24
CA VAL A 123 5.98 18.43 4.15
C VAL A 123 6.86 17.92 5.29
N ASP A 124 6.44 18.17 6.53
CA ASP A 124 7.14 17.73 7.74
C ASP A 124 6.87 16.26 8.10
N LEU A 125 5.68 15.76 7.77
CA LEU A 125 5.25 14.37 8.03
C LEU A 125 4.38 13.87 6.88
N SER A 126 4.77 12.75 6.26
CA SER A 126 3.99 12.11 5.19
C SER A 126 3.31 10.85 5.72
N LEU A 127 1.99 10.80 5.63
CA LEU A 127 1.20 9.61 5.96
C LEU A 127 0.95 8.79 4.69
N PHE A 128 1.13 7.48 4.78
CA PHE A 128 0.94 6.52 3.68
C PHE A 128 -0.08 5.47 4.11
N ASP A 129 -1.23 5.31 3.42
CA ASP A 129 -2.19 4.24 3.76
C ASP A 129 -1.63 2.89 3.29
N GLY A 130 -1.56 1.92 4.20
CA GLY A 130 -0.97 0.61 3.95
C GLY A 130 0.40 0.41 4.60
N SER A 131 1.22 -0.43 3.99
CA SER A 131 2.44 -0.99 4.61
C SER A 131 3.58 -1.03 3.61
N ILE A 132 4.51 -0.08 3.72
CA ILE A 132 5.72 -0.05 2.90
C ILE A 132 6.54 -1.33 3.11
N LEU A 133 6.69 -1.80 4.35
CA LEU A 133 7.40 -3.05 4.62
C LEU A 133 6.72 -4.24 3.94
N GLY A 134 5.38 -4.28 3.96
CA GLY A 134 4.59 -5.31 3.28
C GLY A 134 4.81 -5.30 1.76
N ASN A 135 4.84 -4.11 1.16
CA ASN A 135 5.10 -3.92 -0.27
C ASN A 135 6.50 -4.40 -0.67
N ILE A 136 7.52 -4.09 0.14
CA ILE A 136 8.92 -4.50 -0.11
C ILE A 136 9.11 -6.03 0.06
N ILE A 137 8.46 -6.66 1.04
CA ILE A 137 8.65 -8.10 1.32
C ILE A 137 8.13 -8.97 0.17
N ARG A 138 6.99 -8.60 -0.43
CA ARG A 138 6.32 -9.43 -1.43
C ARG A 138 7.04 -9.32 -2.79
N PRO A 139 7.67 -10.40 -3.31
CA PRO A 139 8.18 -10.36 -4.68
C PRO A 139 7.03 -10.22 -5.67
N PHE A 140 7.29 -9.52 -6.78
CA PHE A 140 6.30 -9.44 -7.84
C PHE A 140 6.21 -10.81 -8.54
N PRO A 141 5.00 -11.38 -8.79
CA PRO A 141 4.88 -12.74 -9.31
C PRO A 141 5.66 -13.02 -10.60
N VAL A 142 5.71 -12.05 -11.51
CA VAL A 142 6.44 -12.13 -12.80
C VAL A 142 7.95 -12.32 -12.61
N GLU A 143 8.52 -11.91 -11.46
CA GLU A 143 9.93 -12.19 -11.17
C GLU A 143 10.25 -13.69 -11.14
N ASN A 144 9.27 -14.59 -10.98
CA ASN A 144 9.52 -16.03 -11.04
C ASN A 144 9.35 -16.63 -12.44
N GLU A 145 8.78 -15.90 -13.38
CA GLU A 145 8.41 -16.42 -14.70
C GLU A 145 9.36 -15.94 -15.80
N LEU A 146 9.86 -14.71 -15.68
CA LEU A 146 10.81 -14.17 -16.63
C LEU A 146 12.19 -14.83 -16.46
N PRO A 147 12.83 -15.38 -17.50
CA PRO A 147 14.17 -15.97 -17.41
C PRO A 147 15.23 -14.99 -16.89
N SER A 148 16.22 -15.52 -16.17
CA SER A 148 17.24 -14.69 -15.49
C SER A 148 18.11 -13.89 -16.46
N ASP A 149 18.45 -14.45 -17.62
CA ASP A 149 19.16 -13.78 -18.70
C ASP A 149 18.36 -12.58 -19.23
N LYS A 150 17.04 -12.73 -19.41
CA LYS A 150 16.16 -11.63 -19.82
C LYS A 150 16.06 -10.53 -18.78
N LYS A 151 15.99 -10.86 -17.49
CA LYS A 151 16.06 -9.86 -16.41
C LYS A 151 17.36 -9.07 -16.42
N ILE A 152 18.49 -9.74 -16.67
CA ILE A 152 19.80 -9.07 -16.75
C ILE A 152 19.81 -8.14 -17.97
N GLU A 153 19.38 -8.63 -19.13
CA GLU A 153 19.31 -7.87 -20.37
C GLU A 153 18.43 -6.62 -20.25
N ILE A 154 17.26 -6.73 -19.59
CA ILE A 154 16.38 -5.59 -19.33
C ILE A 154 17.06 -4.56 -18.44
N LYS A 155 17.69 -5.00 -17.35
CA LYS A 155 18.38 -4.09 -16.42
C LYS A 155 19.55 -3.37 -17.10
N GLU A 156 20.35 -4.09 -17.90
CA GLU A 156 21.51 -3.47 -18.56
C GLU A 156 21.09 -2.52 -19.68
N THR A 157 20.00 -2.82 -20.40
CA THR A 157 19.56 -2.02 -21.56
C THR A 157 18.65 -0.85 -21.16
N TYR A 158 17.66 -1.08 -20.30
CA TYR A 158 16.52 -0.17 -20.09
C TYR A 158 16.51 0.50 -18.73
N LEU A 159 17.20 -0.02 -17.71
CA LEU A 159 17.26 0.65 -16.41
C LEU A 159 17.87 2.06 -16.51
N PRO A 160 19.00 2.29 -17.22
CA PRO A 160 19.56 3.64 -17.35
C PRO A 160 18.61 4.60 -18.07
N GLN A 161 17.90 4.12 -19.09
CA GLN A 161 16.91 4.91 -19.82
C GLN A 161 15.71 5.26 -18.94
N LEU A 162 15.24 4.30 -18.13
CA LEU A 162 14.16 4.53 -17.17
C LEU A 162 14.56 5.56 -16.11
N GLU A 163 15.79 5.48 -15.59
CA GLU A 163 16.33 6.47 -14.66
C GLU A 163 16.36 7.87 -15.30
N GLU A 164 16.85 8.01 -16.53
CA GLU A 164 16.86 9.28 -17.27
C GLU A 164 15.45 9.82 -17.52
N LEU A 165 14.49 8.96 -17.91
CA LEU A 165 13.11 9.38 -18.10
C LEU A 165 12.48 9.87 -16.79
N LEU A 166 12.73 9.18 -15.67
CA LEU A 166 12.23 9.57 -14.35
C LEU A 166 12.81 10.91 -13.86
N GLU A 167 14.04 11.25 -14.24
CA GLU A 167 14.65 12.54 -13.90
C GLU A 167 14.06 13.71 -14.72
N ASN A 168 13.64 13.45 -15.95
CA ASN A 168 13.15 14.47 -16.88
C ASN A 168 11.62 14.62 -16.90
N GLU A 169 10.87 13.71 -16.28
CA GLU A 169 9.41 13.76 -16.26
C GLU A 169 8.86 14.72 -15.20
N GLU A 170 8.13 15.76 -15.63
CA GLU A 170 7.44 16.67 -14.72
C GLU A 170 6.03 16.17 -14.31
N GLU A 171 5.39 15.42 -15.20
CA GLU A 171 4.06 14.85 -15.01
C GLU A 171 4.12 13.48 -14.31
N ILE A 172 3.13 13.22 -13.46
CA ILE A 172 3.06 11.93 -12.78
C ILE A 172 2.40 10.92 -13.73
N GLY A 173 3.20 9.99 -14.25
CA GLY A 173 2.78 8.89 -15.12
C GLY A 173 3.51 7.58 -14.78
N ILE A 174 3.14 6.47 -15.42
CA ILE A 174 3.96 5.25 -15.43
C ILE A 174 4.93 5.39 -16.60
N VAL A 175 6.17 5.76 -16.29
CA VAL A 175 7.12 6.26 -17.28
C VAL A 175 7.72 5.13 -18.12
N SER A 176 7.81 3.91 -17.58
CA SER A 176 8.30 2.72 -18.28
C SER A 176 7.46 2.37 -19.51
N THR A 177 6.20 2.79 -19.58
CA THR A 177 5.32 2.58 -20.74
C THR A 177 5.86 3.24 -22.01
N LYS A 178 6.66 4.31 -21.88
CA LYS A 178 7.32 4.98 -23.02
C LYS A 178 8.31 4.07 -23.75
N LEU A 179 8.79 3.00 -23.09
CA LEU A 179 9.73 2.02 -23.63
C LEU A 179 9.03 0.76 -24.21
N SER A 180 7.69 0.73 -24.20
CA SER A 180 6.87 -0.41 -24.65
C SER A 180 7.22 -0.91 -26.05
N ASN A 181 7.25 -0.02 -27.03
CA ASN A 181 7.58 -0.37 -28.41
C ASN A 181 8.96 -1.02 -28.57
N GLU A 182 9.93 -0.63 -27.75
CA GLU A 182 11.27 -1.21 -27.79
C GLU A 182 11.31 -2.59 -27.15
N ILE A 183 10.62 -2.74 -26.01
CA ILE A 183 10.48 -4.02 -25.32
C ILE A 183 9.74 -5.03 -26.20
N ASP A 184 8.64 -4.63 -26.84
CA ASP A 184 7.86 -5.50 -27.73
C ASP A 184 8.71 -6.04 -28.88
N ARG A 185 9.54 -5.19 -29.49
CA ARG A 185 10.42 -5.59 -30.59
C ARG A 185 11.56 -6.50 -30.13
N LYS A 186 12.11 -6.26 -28.94
CA LYS A 186 13.30 -6.96 -28.46
C LYS A 186 12.98 -8.29 -27.76
N PHE A 187 11.84 -8.37 -27.10
CA PHE A 187 11.42 -9.51 -26.29
C PHE A 187 10.13 -10.14 -26.80
N GLU A 188 9.96 -10.32 -28.11
CA GLU A 188 8.70 -10.78 -28.75
C GLU A 188 7.99 -11.96 -28.03
N GLU A 189 8.74 -12.95 -27.53
CA GLU A 189 8.18 -14.10 -26.77
C GLU A 189 7.78 -13.77 -25.32
N TYR A 190 8.46 -12.81 -24.69
CA TYR A 190 8.31 -12.44 -23.26
C TYR A 190 7.93 -10.97 -23.09
N ASN A 191 7.28 -10.35 -24.07
CA ASN A 191 7.13 -8.90 -24.11
C ASN A 191 6.29 -8.39 -22.93
N ILE A 192 5.20 -9.08 -22.62
CA ILE A 192 4.32 -8.77 -21.48
C ILE A 192 5.09 -8.91 -20.17
N GLU A 193 5.76 -10.04 -19.92
CA GLU A 193 6.55 -10.27 -18.71
C GLU A 193 7.70 -9.26 -18.56
N SER A 194 8.31 -8.88 -19.69
CA SER A 194 9.41 -7.91 -19.73
C SER A 194 8.94 -6.50 -19.38
N MET A 195 7.77 -6.09 -19.90
CA MET A 195 7.14 -4.82 -19.55
C MET A 195 6.76 -4.77 -18.07
N ILE A 196 6.10 -5.81 -17.57
CA ILE A 196 5.71 -5.88 -16.16
C ILE A 196 6.94 -5.87 -15.24
N TYR A 197 8.02 -6.54 -15.65
CA TYR A 197 9.28 -6.49 -14.90
C TYR A 197 9.86 -5.08 -14.86
N LEU A 198 9.87 -4.36 -15.99
CA LEU A 198 10.36 -2.98 -16.07
C LEU A 198 9.51 -2.00 -15.23
N GLU A 199 8.19 -2.15 -15.25
CA GLU A 199 7.25 -1.39 -14.40
C GLU A 199 7.49 -1.66 -12.89
N ASN A 200 7.84 -2.89 -12.53
CA ASN A 200 8.23 -3.21 -11.16
C ASN A 200 9.58 -2.58 -10.78
N LEU A 201 10.53 -2.46 -11.73
CA LEU A 201 11.77 -1.71 -11.52
C LEU A 201 11.48 -0.22 -11.28
N GLU A 202 10.55 0.38 -12.03
CA GLU A 202 10.11 1.75 -11.81
C GLU A 202 9.56 1.94 -10.40
N ASN A 203 8.66 1.06 -9.93
CA ASN A 203 8.13 1.12 -8.58
C ASN A 203 9.25 1.10 -7.52
N LEU A 204 10.23 0.21 -7.67
CA LEU A 204 11.38 0.13 -6.76
C LEU A 204 12.28 1.37 -6.83
N LEU A 205 12.51 1.96 -8.00
CA LEU A 205 13.27 3.20 -8.15
C LEU A 205 12.58 4.36 -7.43
N VAL A 206 11.28 4.52 -7.68
CA VAL A 206 10.47 5.60 -7.12
C VAL A 206 10.35 5.45 -5.60
N LEU A 207 10.07 4.23 -5.10
CA LEU A 207 10.06 3.94 -3.66
C LEU A 207 11.43 4.20 -3.03
N GLY A 208 12.50 3.78 -3.69
CA GLY A 208 13.86 4.01 -3.24
C GLY A 208 14.20 5.49 -3.14
N GLY A 209 13.78 6.31 -4.12
CA GLY A 209 13.92 7.76 -4.09
C GLY A 209 13.14 8.38 -2.94
N PHE A 210 11.85 8.05 -2.80
CA PHE A 210 10.99 8.54 -1.74
C PHE A 210 11.53 8.26 -0.33
N LEU A 211 12.01 7.04 -0.08
CA LEU A 211 12.59 6.64 1.21
C LEU A 211 13.97 7.26 1.49
N LYS A 212 14.71 7.68 0.45
CA LYS A 212 15.99 8.39 0.61
C LYS A 212 15.78 9.88 0.93
N GLU A 213 14.72 10.48 0.39
CA GLU A 213 14.44 11.90 0.55
C GLU A 213 14.10 12.27 2.00
N THR A 214 13.30 11.44 2.67
CA THR A 214 12.85 11.73 4.02
C THR A 214 12.67 10.48 4.88
N LYS A 215 12.91 10.65 6.17
CA LYS A 215 12.62 9.63 7.20
C LYS A 215 11.26 9.86 7.86
N ASN A 216 10.61 10.99 7.60
CA ASN A 216 9.34 11.37 8.24
C ASN A 216 8.14 10.78 7.51
N ILE A 217 8.23 9.48 7.18
CA ILE A 217 7.15 8.72 6.55
C ILE A 217 6.54 7.83 7.61
N VAL A 218 5.21 7.82 7.67
CA VAL A 218 4.43 6.99 8.58
C VAL A 218 3.47 6.15 7.75
N SER A 219 3.76 4.86 7.61
CA SER A 219 2.79 3.93 7.03
C SER A 219 1.76 3.56 8.09
N ILE A 220 0.47 3.67 7.76
CA ILE A 220 -0.63 3.34 8.68
C ILE A 220 -1.50 2.28 8.03
N SER A 221 -1.71 1.14 8.69
CA SER A 221 -2.60 0.08 8.20
C SER A 221 -3.73 -0.21 9.18
N LYS A 222 -4.96 -0.33 8.66
CA LYS A 222 -6.15 -0.77 9.41
C LYS A 222 -6.16 -2.27 9.70
N THR A 223 -5.38 -3.04 8.95
CA THR A 223 -5.26 -4.50 9.07
C THR A 223 -3.80 -4.92 9.07
N SER A 224 -3.51 -6.08 9.67
CA SER A 224 -2.19 -6.69 9.70
C SER A 224 -2.34 -8.18 9.92
N THR A 225 -1.44 -8.97 9.34
CA THR A 225 -1.32 -10.41 9.58
C THR A 225 -0.09 -10.78 10.42
N ARG A 226 0.66 -9.77 10.90
CA ARG A 226 1.87 -9.96 11.70
C ARG A 226 1.55 -10.48 13.12
N ARG A 227 2.53 -11.19 13.69
CA ARG A 227 2.39 -11.99 14.91
C ARG A 227 3.63 -11.91 15.81
N ASP A 228 4.36 -10.81 15.73
CA ASP A 228 5.68 -10.63 16.35
C ASP A 228 5.61 -10.47 17.87
N TYR A 229 4.44 -10.16 18.43
CA TYR A 229 4.28 -9.92 19.87
C TYR A 229 3.83 -11.18 20.61
N PHE A 230 2.85 -11.88 20.04
CA PHE A 230 2.22 -13.02 20.71
C PHE A 230 2.58 -14.38 20.10
N GLU A 231 3.08 -14.42 18.86
CA GLU A 231 3.48 -15.65 18.16
C GLU A 231 2.34 -16.71 18.04
N LEU A 232 1.09 -16.25 18.04
CA LEU A 232 -0.10 -17.11 17.98
C LEU A 232 -0.54 -17.38 16.53
N LYS A 233 -1.68 -18.05 16.30
CA LYS A 233 -2.27 -18.12 14.94
C LYS A 233 -3.08 -16.88 14.58
N ILE A 234 -3.23 -15.96 15.52
CA ILE A 234 -4.06 -14.76 15.43
C ILE A 234 -3.12 -13.56 15.22
N PRO A 235 -3.46 -12.61 14.34
CA PRO A 235 -2.69 -11.39 14.18
C PRO A 235 -2.63 -10.55 15.46
N ASP A 236 -1.48 -9.94 15.74
CA ASP A 236 -1.30 -9.10 16.94
C ASP A 236 -2.31 -7.95 16.99
N ILE A 237 -2.63 -7.36 15.83
CA ILE A 237 -3.61 -6.26 15.74
C ILE A 237 -4.98 -6.68 16.26
N ALA A 238 -5.42 -7.92 16.00
CA ALA A 238 -6.70 -8.44 16.46
C ALA A 238 -6.70 -8.71 17.97
N ILE A 239 -5.55 -9.11 18.52
CA ILE A 239 -5.35 -9.29 19.96
C ILE A 239 -5.42 -7.92 20.64
N PHE A 240 -4.63 -6.94 20.19
CA PHE A 240 -4.70 -5.58 20.74
C PHE A 240 -6.10 -4.96 20.59
N GLU A 241 -6.77 -5.17 19.46
CA GLU A 241 -8.15 -4.71 19.26
C GLU A 241 -9.11 -5.29 20.30
N LYS A 242 -9.00 -6.60 20.57
CA LYS A 242 -9.89 -7.29 21.51
C LYS A 242 -9.67 -6.83 22.96
N TYR A 243 -8.43 -6.74 23.41
CA TYR A 243 -8.12 -6.58 24.83
C TYR A 243 -7.72 -5.17 25.26
N CYS A 244 -7.09 -4.37 24.39
CA CYS A 244 -6.62 -3.03 24.72
C CYS A 244 -7.63 -1.99 24.26
N LYS A 245 -8.45 -1.46 25.19
CA LYS A 245 -9.55 -0.53 24.87
C LYS A 245 -9.21 0.95 25.01
N LYS A 246 -8.16 1.29 25.75
CA LYS A 246 -7.77 2.68 25.98
C LYS A 246 -6.72 3.14 24.98
N GLU A 247 -6.65 4.45 24.82
CA GLU A 247 -5.59 5.13 24.08
C GLU A 247 -4.22 4.66 24.55
N GLY A 248 -3.32 4.44 23.60
CA GLY A 248 -2.03 3.86 23.88
C GLY A 248 -1.37 3.26 22.65
N TYR A 249 -0.26 2.59 22.88
CA TYR A 249 0.51 1.95 21.83
C TYR A 249 1.30 0.76 22.37
N SER A 250 1.69 -0.14 21.48
CA SER A 250 2.53 -1.28 21.80
C SER A 250 4.01 -0.91 21.85
N ASP A 251 4.81 -1.64 22.61
CA ASP A 251 6.27 -1.50 22.65
C ASP A 251 6.87 -1.63 21.24
N PRO A 252 7.59 -0.62 20.72
CA PRO A 252 8.09 -0.65 19.36
C PRO A 252 9.01 -1.85 19.07
N ARG A 253 8.80 -2.50 17.91
CA ARG A 253 9.64 -3.59 17.42
C ARG A 253 10.47 -3.09 16.24
N HIS A 254 11.76 -3.40 16.26
CA HIS A 254 12.67 -3.04 15.19
C HIS A 254 12.92 -4.24 14.29
N LEU A 255 12.69 -4.07 13.00
CA LEU A 255 12.77 -5.10 11.98
C LEU A 255 13.83 -4.72 10.96
N ASP A 256 14.90 -5.49 10.94
CA ASP A 256 15.95 -5.42 9.93
C ASP A 256 15.45 -6.10 8.64
N VAL A 257 15.45 -5.34 7.53
CA VAL A 257 15.00 -5.85 6.24
C VAL A 257 15.89 -7.00 5.75
N ASN A 258 17.20 -6.95 5.98
CA ASN A 258 18.13 -8.01 5.61
C ASN A 258 17.84 -9.33 6.33
N LYS A 259 17.34 -9.28 7.57
CA LYS A 259 16.95 -10.48 8.33
C LYS A 259 15.56 -10.98 7.95
N THR A 260 14.68 -10.07 7.52
CA THR A 260 13.28 -10.38 7.20
C THR A 260 13.13 -10.94 5.79
N ILE A 261 13.90 -10.45 4.83
CA ILE A 261 13.81 -10.80 3.41
C ILE A 261 15.07 -11.56 2.99
N LYS A 262 14.91 -12.85 2.66
CA LYS A 262 16.02 -13.71 2.25
C LYS A 262 16.42 -13.55 0.78
N ARG A 263 15.50 -13.09 -0.07
CA ARG A 263 15.75 -12.84 -1.50
C ARG A 263 16.55 -11.55 -1.71
N ASP A 264 17.21 -11.44 -2.86
CA ASP A 264 17.77 -10.16 -3.33
C ASP A 264 16.68 -9.30 -3.98
N PHE A 265 16.83 -7.98 -3.87
CA PHE A 265 16.08 -7.05 -4.70
C PHE A 265 16.71 -6.94 -6.09
N PRO A 266 15.91 -6.79 -7.16
CA PRO A 266 16.44 -6.73 -8.52
C PRO A 266 17.32 -5.51 -8.77
N ILE A 267 17.04 -4.41 -8.06
CA ILE A 267 17.78 -3.15 -8.05
C ILE A 267 17.81 -2.58 -6.61
N LEU A 268 18.69 -1.61 -6.36
CA LEU A 268 18.82 -0.95 -5.04
C LEU A 268 18.99 -1.93 -3.86
N ASN A 269 19.51 -3.13 -4.11
CA ASN A 269 19.56 -4.22 -3.13
C ASN A 269 20.27 -3.82 -1.82
N LYS A 270 21.43 -3.17 -1.93
CA LYS A 270 22.18 -2.67 -0.77
C LYS A 270 21.37 -1.64 0.04
N PHE A 271 20.63 -0.77 -0.64
CA PHE A 271 19.81 0.25 0.02
C PHE A 271 18.65 -0.39 0.78
N PHE A 272 17.82 -1.19 0.09
CA PHE A 272 16.65 -1.82 0.72
C PHE A 272 17.03 -2.78 1.84
N ARG A 273 18.08 -3.59 1.68
CA ARG A 273 18.58 -4.46 2.76
C ARG A 273 19.13 -3.68 3.96
N GLY A 274 19.63 -2.47 3.74
CA GLY A 274 20.12 -1.60 4.80
C GLY A 274 19.01 -0.89 5.59
N LEU A 275 17.74 -1.03 5.19
CA LEU A 275 16.62 -0.41 5.90
C LEU A 275 16.29 -1.17 7.18
N GLU A 276 15.85 -0.40 8.17
CA GLU A 276 15.32 -0.90 9.42
C GLU A 276 13.96 -0.23 9.67
N PHE A 277 12.95 -1.03 10.00
CA PHE A 277 11.61 -0.54 10.27
C PHE A 277 11.30 -0.59 11.75
N THR A 278 10.73 0.48 12.28
CA THR A 278 10.06 0.44 13.59
C THR A 278 8.58 0.19 13.39
N VAL A 279 8.09 -0.95 13.90
CA VAL A 279 6.71 -1.40 13.78
C VAL A 279 6.06 -1.48 15.15
N PHE A 280 4.90 -0.83 15.28
CA PHE A 280 4.11 -0.86 16.50
C PHE A 280 2.62 -0.73 16.18
N TYR A 281 1.80 -0.98 17.19
CA TYR A 281 0.35 -0.81 17.11
C TYR A 281 -0.06 0.35 17.99
N CYS A 282 -1.06 1.13 17.58
CA CYS A 282 -1.57 2.23 18.39
C CYS A 282 -3.09 2.30 18.33
N ARG A 283 -3.68 2.86 19.39
CA ARG A 283 -5.07 3.27 19.45
C ARG A 283 -5.07 4.75 19.72
N LEU A 284 -5.47 5.54 18.73
CA LEU A 284 -5.44 7.00 18.81
C LEU A 284 -6.61 7.57 19.61
N GLU A 285 -7.62 6.79 19.96
CA GLU A 285 -8.76 7.25 20.77
C GLU A 285 -9.40 6.07 21.50
N ASN A 286 -9.83 6.28 22.74
CA ASN A 286 -10.48 5.24 23.53
C ASN A 286 -11.60 4.55 22.75
N TYR A 287 -11.61 3.22 22.79
CA TYR A 287 -12.61 2.37 22.15
C TYR A 287 -12.68 2.44 20.61
N LYS A 288 -11.75 3.13 19.93
CA LYS A 288 -11.60 3.14 18.45
C LYS A 288 -10.59 2.11 17.95
N ASN A 289 -10.57 1.83 16.66
CA ASN A 289 -9.73 0.78 16.09
C ASN A 289 -8.22 0.94 16.43
N VAL A 290 -7.54 -0.19 16.57
CA VAL A 290 -6.09 -0.29 16.61
C VAL A 290 -5.55 -0.20 15.18
N LEU A 291 -4.49 0.57 15.01
CA LEU A 291 -3.78 0.77 13.76
C LEU A 291 -2.38 0.17 13.87
N LYS A 292 -1.88 -0.44 12.79
CA LYS A 292 -0.45 -0.73 12.66
C LYS A 292 0.25 0.52 12.13
N VAL A 293 1.37 0.88 12.73
CA VAL A 293 2.25 1.96 12.28
C VAL A 293 3.62 1.37 11.91
N GLU A 294 4.15 1.79 10.75
CA GLU A 294 5.51 1.46 10.31
C GLU A 294 6.29 2.73 9.98
N LEU A 295 7.47 2.84 10.59
CA LEU A 295 8.42 3.92 10.34
C LEU A 295 9.65 3.34 9.65
N PRO A 296 10.12 3.85 8.51
CA PRO A 296 11.25 3.30 7.76
C PRO A 296 12.62 3.69 8.36
N PHE A 297 12.70 3.73 9.70
CA PHE A 297 13.93 3.95 10.46
C PHE A 297 13.82 3.36 11.87
N HIS A 298 14.96 3.25 12.56
CA HIS A 298 15.03 2.90 13.98
C HIS A 298 14.59 4.08 14.86
N ALA A 299 13.36 4.04 15.36
CA ALA A 299 12.77 5.11 16.16
C ALA A 299 12.82 4.79 17.66
N SER A 300 13.37 5.69 18.46
CA SER A 300 13.27 5.62 19.91
C SER A 300 11.83 5.77 20.39
N LYS A 301 11.53 5.33 21.63
CA LYS A 301 10.20 5.50 22.25
C LYS A 301 9.72 6.96 22.23
N LYS A 302 10.62 7.92 22.48
CA LYS A 302 10.31 9.36 22.44
C LYS A 302 9.93 9.83 21.04
N GLN A 303 10.61 9.33 20.00
CA GLN A 303 10.25 9.64 18.62
C GLN A 303 8.89 9.05 18.24
N VAL A 304 8.58 7.84 18.71
CA VAL A 304 7.25 7.21 18.53
C VAL A 304 6.16 8.06 19.19
N GLU A 305 6.35 8.49 20.43
CA GLU A 305 5.40 9.35 21.14
C GLU A 305 5.20 10.69 20.38
N ASN A 306 6.28 11.36 19.97
CA ASN A 306 6.18 12.60 19.18
C ASN A 306 5.41 12.41 17.86
N ILE A 307 5.63 11.29 17.16
CA ILE A 307 4.91 10.97 15.92
C ILE A 307 3.43 10.73 16.20
N LEU A 308 3.10 10.00 17.28
CA LEU A 308 1.72 9.76 17.70
C LEU A 308 0.99 11.06 18.02
N GLU A 309 1.64 12.01 18.69
CA GLU A 309 1.07 13.33 18.99
C GLU A 309 0.73 14.11 17.72
N LYS A 310 1.62 14.09 16.70
CA LYS A 310 1.37 14.70 15.39
C LYS A 310 0.20 14.03 14.67
N ILE A 311 0.20 12.69 14.58
CA ILE A 311 -0.88 11.94 13.93
C ILE A 311 -2.22 12.18 14.62
N LYS A 312 -2.23 12.19 15.96
CA LYS A 312 -3.42 12.41 16.78
C LYS A 312 -4.03 13.79 16.52
N SER A 313 -3.21 14.84 16.39
CA SER A 313 -3.68 16.21 16.12
C SER A 313 -4.46 16.37 14.80
N VAL A 314 -4.27 15.44 13.85
CA VAL A 314 -4.96 15.43 12.55
C VAL A 314 -5.93 14.25 12.40
N SER A 315 -6.24 13.57 13.51
CA SER A 315 -7.10 12.39 13.51
C SER A 315 -8.50 12.70 14.02
N ALA A 316 -9.50 12.07 13.39
CA ALA A 316 -10.89 12.17 13.79
C ALA A 316 -11.49 10.76 13.92
N GLY A 317 -12.07 10.45 15.08
CA GLY A 317 -12.66 9.12 15.33
C GLY A 317 -11.61 8.00 15.38
N GLY A 318 -10.39 8.31 15.80
CA GLY A 318 -9.29 7.35 15.92
C GLY A 318 -8.53 7.02 14.63
N TYR A 319 -8.67 7.81 13.56
CA TYR A 319 -7.93 7.64 12.31
C TYR A 319 -7.58 8.99 11.65
N PRO A 320 -6.44 9.13 10.96
CA PRO A 320 -6.04 10.39 10.32
C PRO A 320 -7.05 10.87 9.27
N TYR A 321 -7.45 12.13 9.36
CA TYR A 321 -8.48 12.69 8.46
C TYR A 321 -7.99 12.74 7.01
N LEU A 322 -6.74 13.12 6.77
CA LEU A 322 -6.19 13.19 5.41
C LEU A 322 -6.22 11.82 4.71
N LEU A 323 -5.81 10.74 5.39
CA LEU A 323 -5.91 9.39 4.82
C LEU A 323 -7.37 8.98 4.57
N LYS A 324 -8.29 9.33 5.49
CA LYS A 324 -9.71 9.04 5.30
C LYS A 324 -10.29 9.78 4.10
N LYS A 325 -9.90 11.04 3.90
CA LYS A 325 -10.36 11.86 2.80
C LYS A 325 -9.78 11.34 1.48
N ALA A 326 -8.47 11.10 1.41
CA ALA A 326 -7.79 10.52 0.26
C ALA A 326 -8.48 9.23 -0.21
N HIS A 327 -8.71 8.31 0.72
CA HIS A 327 -9.44 7.08 0.43
C HIS A 327 -10.82 7.31 -0.21
N ASN A 328 -11.60 8.27 0.30
CA ASN A 328 -12.95 8.48 -0.21
C ASN A 328 -12.95 9.16 -1.58
N ASP A 329 -11.96 10.00 -1.85
CA ASP A 329 -11.87 10.79 -3.07
C ASP A 329 -11.43 9.92 -4.26
N VAL A 330 -10.48 8.99 -4.04
CA VAL A 330 -9.89 8.16 -5.12
C VAL A 330 -10.65 6.85 -5.40
N VAL A 331 -11.65 6.46 -4.60
CA VAL A 331 -12.33 5.17 -4.76
C VAL A 331 -13.11 5.11 -6.09
N ILE A 332 -12.62 4.28 -7.01
CA ILE A 332 -13.26 4.04 -8.31
C ILE A 332 -14.31 2.93 -8.18
N LYS A 333 -15.60 3.27 -8.30
CA LYS A 333 -16.70 2.29 -8.18
C LYS A 333 -17.01 1.64 -9.53
N LEU A 334 -17.76 0.54 -9.49
CA LEU A 334 -18.27 -0.12 -10.70
C LEU A 334 -19.05 0.85 -11.62
N GLN A 335 -19.84 1.75 -11.03
CA GLN A 335 -20.59 2.76 -11.79
C GLN A 335 -19.68 3.75 -12.53
N ASP A 336 -18.49 4.03 -11.99
CA ASP A 336 -17.54 4.94 -12.64
C ASP A 336 -16.86 4.25 -13.81
N MET A 337 -16.50 2.96 -13.67
CA MET A 337 -16.05 2.15 -14.82
C MET A 337 -17.11 2.06 -15.93
N GLU A 338 -18.40 1.97 -15.59
CA GLU A 338 -19.46 2.01 -16.60
C GLU A 338 -19.56 3.36 -17.32
N LYS A 339 -19.29 4.48 -16.63
CA LYS A 339 -19.24 5.81 -17.26
C LYS A 339 -18.02 5.95 -18.16
N ILE A 340 -16.84 5.55 -17.68
CA ILE A 340 -15.59 5.55 -18.46
C ILE A 340 -15.79 4.73 -19.73
N ASN A 341 -16.32 3.51 -19.61
CA ASN A 341 -16.64 2.65 -20.75
C ASN A 341 -17.57 3.33 -21.78
N LYS A 342 -18.60 4.06 -21.31
CA LYS A 342 -19.52 4.82 -22.17
C LYS A 342 -18.83 5.99 -22.87
N ILE A 343 -17.95 6.70 -22.17
CA ILE A 343 -17.17 7.83 -22.74
C ILE A 343 -16.24 7.32 -23.85
N LEU A 344 -15.56 6.19 -23.60
CA LEU A 344 -14.68 5.54 -24.58
C LEU A 344 -15.44 4.84 -25.71
N ASN A 345 -16.77 4.71 -25.59
CA ASN A 345 -17.65 4.06 -26.54
C ASN A 345 -17.19 2.64 -26.92
N LEU A 346 -16.67 1.87 -25.94
CA LEU A 346 -16.23 0.50 -26.17
C LEU A 346 -17.45 -0.42 -26.24
N ILE A 347 -17.67 -1.00 -27.42
CA ILE A 347 -18.74 -1.96 -27.71
C ILE A 347 -18.08 -3.33 -27.89
N GLU A 348 -17.63 -3.93 -26.79
CA GLU A 348 -17.05 -5.27 -26.79
C GLU A 348 -17.84 -6.19 -25.87
N ARG A 349 -17.99 -7.47 -26.25
CA ARG A 349 -18.73 -8.45 -25.45
C ARG A 349 -17.98 -8.75 -24.16
N THR A 350 -18.72 -8.90 -23.05
CA THR A 350 -18.14 -9.24 -21.75
C THR A 350 -18.14 -10.75 -21.46
N GLY A 351 -18.69 -11.56 -22.38
CA GLY A 351 -18.90 -13.01 -22.24
C GLY A 351 -19.99 -13.39 -21.24
N ARG A 352 -20.32 -12.50 -20.29
CA ARG A 352 -21.44 -12.64 -19.35
C ARG A 352 -22.79 -12.36 -19.99
N ASP A 353 -22.81 -11.73 -21.16
CA ASP A 353 -24.03 -11.45 -21.94
C ASP A 353 -24.69 -12.72 -22.51
N MET A 354 -24.11 -13.91 -22.29
CA MET A 354 -24.65 -15.23 -22.69
C MET A 354 -25.33 -16.01 -21.54
N LEU A 355 -25.39 -15.45 -20.33
CA LEU A 355 -26.10 -15.99 -19.16
C LEU A 355 -27.35 -15.15 -18.89
#